data_AF-A0A519PX01-F1
#
_entry.id   AF-A0A519PX01-F1
#
_cell.length_a   1.000
_cell.length_b   1.000
_cell.length_c   1.000
_cell.angle_alpha   90.00
_cell.angle_beta   90.00
_cell.angle_gamma   90.00
#
_symmetry.space_group_name_H-M   'P 1'
#
loop_
_entity.id
_entity.type
_entity.pdbx_description
1 polymer ?
#
loop_
_entity_poly.entity_id
_entity_poly.type
_entity_poly.pdbx_seq_one_letter_code
_entity_poly.pdbx_strand_id
1 'polypeptide(L)'
;MADGSHSFDAAAEVPHGLSYCSDENPGLTRRRAGKGFGYTDAKGAKVTDAKVLDRIRMLAIPPAWTDVWICPRANGHIQATGRDVKGRKQYRYHDDWSRHASETKFHKMPAFARALPKLRARVEHDLALHGPVKDKVLATAVQLLELTLIRVGNATYAKQNRSYGLTTLNKRHLDVDGASLTFAFRGKSGVEHKVSLKDKRLARMMRSMR
;
A
#
# COMPACT_ATOMS: atom_id res chain seq x y z
N MET A 1 3.24 8.83 -15.57
CA MET A 1 3.16 8.84 -14.09
C MET A 1 1.78 8.29 -13.75
N ALA A 2 1.71 7.11 -13.15
CA ALA A 2 0.47 6.36 -12.93
C ALA A 2 0.33 6.10 -11.42
N ASP A 3 0.07 7.14 -10.65
CA ASP A 3 -0.62 6.96 -9.39
C ASP A 3 -2.10 6.74 -9.75
N GLY A 4 -2.62 5.55 -9.47
CA GLY A 4 -4.04 5.24 -9.64
C GLY A 4 -4.94 6.03 -8.69
N SER A 5 -4.68 7.32 -8.47
CA SER A 5 -5.52 8.27 -7.75
C SER A 5 -6.68 8.71 -8.64
N HIS A 6 -7.52 7.75 -9.04
CA HIS A 6 -8.93 8.09 -9.12
C HIS A 6 -9.39 8.18 -7.67
N SER A 7 -9.66 9.42 -7.24
CA SER A 7 -10.13 9.75 -5.90
C SER A 7 -11.34 8.88 -5.56
N PHE A 8 -11.15 7.96 -4.63
CA PHE A 8 -12.20 7.77 -3.65
C PHE A 8 -12.14 9.03 -2.80
N ASP A 9 -12.94 10.04 -3.16
CA ASP A 9 -13.20 11.20 -2.31
C ASP A 9 -13.90 10.72 -1.04
N ALA A 10 -13.08 10.27 -0.11
CA ALA A 10 -13.31 10.51 1.28
C ALA A 10 -12.11 11.35 1.67
N ALA A 11 -12.30 12.66 1.82
CA ALA A 11 -11.41 13.44 2.67
C ALA A 11 -11.22 12.59 3.93
N ALA A 12 -10.03 12.03 4.14
CA ALA A 12 -9.75 11.29 5.36
C ALA A 12 -9.94 12.33 6.45
N GLU A 13 -11.07 12.24 7.15
CA GLU A 13 -11.48 13.23 8.13
C GLU A 13 -10.35 13.28 9.15
N VAL A 14 -9.64 14.42 9.19
CA VAL A 14 -8.51 14.56 10.09
C VAL A 14 -9.10 14.52 11.49
N PRO A 15 -8.67 13.58 12.36
CA PRO A 15 -9.24 13.45 13.69
C PRO A 15 -9.19 14.80 14.42
N HIS A 16 -10.23 15.12 15.16
CA HIS A 16 -10.34 16.39 15.87
C HIS A 16 -9.07 16.66 16.71
N GLY A 17 -8.50 17.85 16.57
CA GLY A 17 -7.24 18.24 17.22
C GLY A 17 -5.97 17.94 16.41
N LEU A 18 -6.05 17.12 15.35
CA LEU A 18 -4.94 16.91 14.41
C LEU A 18 -5.03 17.85 13.20
N SER A 19 -3.90 18.00 12.52
CA SER A 19 -3.78 18.82 11.31
C SER A 19 -3.07 18.06 10.20
N TYR A 20 -3.50 18.32 8.97
CA TYR A 20 -2.78 17.81 7.81
C TYR A 20 -1.39 18.46 7.70
N CYS A 21 -0.39 17.68 7.31
CA CYS A 21 0.98 18.10 7.10
C CYS A 21 1.66 17.24 6.04
N SER A 22 2.65 17.79 5.34
CA SER A 22 3.43 17.10 4.31
C SER A 22 4.91 17.41 4.52
N ASP A 23 5.78 16.47 4.20
CA ASP A 23 7.23 16.65 4.23
C ASP A 23 7.77 17.49 3.06
N GLU A 24 6.90 17.92 2.17
CA GLU A 24 7.17 18.99 1.20
C GLU A 24 7.20 20.38 1.85
N ASN A 25 6.62 20.52 3.04
CA ASN A 25 6.66 21.76 3.80
C ASN A 25 7.92 21.83 4.68
N PRO A 26 8.40 23.04 5.02
CA PRO A 26 9.52 23.20 5.94
C PRO A 26 9.30 22.47 7.27
N GLY A 27 10.34 21.79 7.75
CA GLY A 27 10.31 21.03 9.00
C GLY A 27 11.68 20.89 9.63
N LEU A 28 11.79 20.04 10.64
CA LEU A 28 13.06 19.78 11.30
C LEU A 28 13.79 18.66 10.54
N THR A 29 15.11 18.78 10.43
CA THR A 29 15.94 17.74 9.80
C THR A 29 16.83 17.07 10.82
N ARG A 30 17.05 15.77 10.66
CA ARG A 30 17.97 14.98 11.50
C ARG A 30 19.31 14.82 10.80
N ARG A 31 20.41 15.09 11.51
CA ARG A 31 21.79 14.86 11.04
C ARG A 31 22.56 14.02 12.04
N ARG A 32 23.52 13.22 11.56
CA ARG A 32 24.47 12.51 12.44
C ARG A 32 25.34 13.54 13.17
N ALA A 33 25.55 13.34 14.47
CA ALA A 33 26.41 14.19 15.31
C ALA A 33 27.15 13.32 16.32
N GLY A 34 28.44 13.05 16.06
CA GLY A 34 29.25 12.14 16.89
C GLY A 34 28.60 10.75 17.01
N LYS A 35 28.39 10.30 18.25
CA LYS A 35 27.74 9.01 18.56
C LYS A 35 26.20 9.04 18.42
N GLY A 36 25.60 10.20 18.18
CA GLY A 36 24.15 10.38 18.17
C GLY A 36 23.63 11.17 16.97
N PHE A 37 22.52 11.86 17.19
CA PHE A 37 21.86 12.71 16.20
C PHE A 37 21.69 14.13 16.72
N GLY A 38 21.89 15.10 15.83
CA GLY A 38 21.50 16.49 16.00
C GLY A 38 20.29 16.82 15.13
N TYR A 39 19.59 17.90 15.48
CA TYR A 39 18.41 18.37 14.77
C TYR A 39 18.56 19.84 14.43
N THR A 40 18.16 20.21 13.22
CA THR A 40 18.09 21.62 12.80
C THR A 40 16.69 21.97 12.33
N ASP A 41 16.29 23.22 12.50
CA ASP A 41 15.05 23.74 11.95
C ASP A 41 15.17 24.00 10.45
N ALA A 42 14.08 24.52 9.86
CA ALA A 42 13.99 24.87 8.45
C ALA A 42 14.96 25.98 8.02
N LYS A 43 15.45 26.80 8.96
CA LYS A 43 16.43 27.87 8.72
C LYS A 43 17.86 27.39 8.94
N GLY A 44 18.06 26.13 9.34
CA GLY A 44 19.35 25.53 9.64
C GLY A 44 19.84 25.78 11.06
N ALA A 45 19.06 26.46 11.92
CA ALA A 45 19.42 26.68 13.31
C ALA A 45 19.29 25.39 14.12
N LYS A 46 20.19 25.18 15.08
CA LYS A 46 20.17 24.00 15.95
C LYS A 46 18.94 24.02 16.85
N VAL A 47 18.21 22.91 16.88
CA VAL A 47 17.09 22.72 17.81
C VAL A 47 17.65 22.40 19.20
N THR A 48 17.36 23.26 20.18
CA THR A 48 17.81 23.12 21.57
C THR A 48 16.66 23.02 22.57
N ASP A 49 15.43 23.31 22.15
CA ASP A 49 14.24 23.21 22.99
C ASP A 49 14.05 21.77 23.49
N ALA A 50 14.09 21.60 24.82
CA ALA A 50 13.96 20.30 25.48
C ALA A 50 12.63 19.61 25.14
N LYS A 51 11.52 20.33 25.08
CA LYS A 51 10.19 19.76 24.76
C LYS A 51 10.15 19.21 23.35
N VAL A 52 10.76 19.92 22.40
CA VAL A 52 10.86 19.47 21.01
C VAL A 52 11.75 18.22 20.92
N LEU A 53 12.90 18.23 21.59
CA LEU A 53 13.82 17.09 21.60
C LEU A 53 13.20 15.84 22.24
N ASP A 54 12.45 15.99 23.33
CA ASP A 54 11.74 14.89 23.98
C ASP A 54 10.67 14.30 23.08
N ARG A 55 9.87 15.14 22.40
CA ARG A 55 8.91 14.68 21.38
C ARG A 55 9.61 13.86 20.30
N ILE A 56 10.72 14.35 19.76
CA ILE A 56 11.45 13.63 18.70
C ILE A 56 11.96 12.27 19.19
N ARG A 57 12.43 12.17 20.45
CA ARG A 57 12.87 10.90 21.05
C ARG A 57 11.71 9.91 21.14
N MET A 58 10.52 10.36 21.55
CA MET A 58 9.32 9.52 21.63
C MET A 58 8.89 8.95 20.28
N LEU A 59 9.17 9.64 19.16
CA LEU A 59 8.86 9.12 17.81
C LEU A 59 9.65 7.85 17.44
N ALA A 60 10.70 7.52 18.19
CA ALA A 60 11.55 6.34 17.97
C ALA A 60 11.94 6.16 16.49
N ILE A 61 12.42 7.25 15.87
CA ILE A 61 12.80 7.25 14.44
C ILE A 61 14.03 6.36 14.28
N PRO A 62 13.95 5.25 13.50
CA PRO A 62 15.04 4.29 13.40
C PRO A 62 16.37 4.96 13.01
N PRO A 63 17.49 4.58 13.65
CA PRO A 63 18.80 5.22 13.41
C PRO A 63 19.35 4.98 12.00
N ALA A 64 18.87 3.93 11.34
CA ALA A 64 19.24 3.59 9.96
C ALA A 64 18.52 4.45 8.91
N TRP A 65 17.50 5.24 9.28
CA TRP A 65 16.82 6.09 8.30
C TRP A 65 17.66 7.29 7.87
N THR A 66 17.70 7.54 6.57
CA THR A 66 18.28 8.74 5.93
C THR A 66 17.19 9.72 5.51
N ASP A 67 17.57 10.91 5.06
CA ASP A 67 16.67 11.97 4.58
C ASP A 67 15.47 12.22 5.51
N VAL A 68 15.76 12.31 6.81
CA VAL A 68 14.70 12.38 7.82
C VAL A 68 14.17 13.80 7.94
N TRP A 69 12.88 13.94 7.66
CA TRP A 69 12.07 15.11 7.95
C TRP A 69 11.20 14.84 9.18
N ILE A 70 11.05 15.83 10.05
CA ILE A 70 10.25 15.75 11.25
C ILE A 70 9.31 16.95 11.30
N CYS A 71 8.03 16.70 11.58
CA CYS A 71 7.02 17.75 11.66
C CYS A 71 7.36 18.73 12.79
N PRO A 72 7.32 20.05 12.56
CA PRO A 72 7.55 21.02 13.62
C PRO A 72 6.39 21.05 14.62
N ARG A 73 5.17 20.73 14.17
CA ARG A 73 3.94 20.78 14.99
C ARG A 73 3.65 19.43 15.65
N ALA A 74 3.31 19.47 16.94
CA ALA A 74 2.99 18.25 17.69
C ALA A 74 1.72 17.57 17.18
N ASN A 75 0.77 18.35 16.66
CA ASN A 75 -0.51 17.87 16.15
C ASN A 75 -0.53 17.59 14.63
N GLY A 76 0.64 17.47 13.98
CA GLY A 76 0.70 17.02 12.59
C GLY A 76 0.39 15.53 12.49
N HIS A 77 -0.51 15.12 11.61
CA HIS A 77 -0.88 13.71 11.48
C HIS A 77 0.31 12.81 11.06
N ILE A 78 1.24 13.34 10.26
CA ILE A 78 2.57 12.77 10.03
C ILE A 78 3.54 13.48 10.98
N GLN A 79 4.23 12.72 11.81
CA GLN A 79 5.22 13.22 12.75
C GLN A 79 6.65 13.16 12.20
N ALA A 80 6.97 12.15 11.38
CA ALA A 80 8.24 12.09 10.69
C ALA A 80 8.16 11.28 9.39
N THR A 81 9.02 11.61 8.45
CA THR A 81 9.31 10.79 7.28
C THR A 81 10.81 10.53 7.19
N GLY A 82 11.20 9.52 6.43
CA GLY A 82 12.60 9.22 6.12
C GLY A 82 12.72 8.11 5.10
N ARG A 83 13.93 7.75 4.71
CA ARG A 83 14.20 6.63 3.82
C ARG A 83 14.83 5.49 4.60
N ASP A 84 14.32 4.27 4.44
CA ASP A 84 14.96 3.09 5.01
C ASP A 84 16.23 2.66 4.25
N VAL A 85 16.89 1.60 4.72
CA VAL A 85 18.11 1.04 4.09
C VAL A 85 17.92 0.59 2.64
N LYS A 86 16.67 0.42 2.18
CA LYS A 86 16.32 0.09 0.79
C LYS A 86 15.87 1.33 0.00
N GLY A 87 16.04 2.53 0.54
CA GLY A 87 15.65 3.80 -0.07
C GLY A 87 14.13 4.07 -0.07
N ARG A 88 13.32 3.22 0.57
CA ARG A 88 11.86 3.36 0.58
C ARG A 88 11.46 4.45 1.57
N LYS A 89 10.54 5.33 1.17
CA LYS A 89 9.96 6.34 2.06
C LYS A 89 9.15 5.64 3.16
N GLN A 90 9.45 5.98 4.40
CA GLN A 90 8.82 5.49 5.61
C GLN A 90 8.19 6.66 6.37
N TYR A 91 7.17 6.34 7.17
CA TYR A 91 6.36 7.32 7.88
C TYR A 91 6.28 6.96 9.38
N ARG A 92 6.27 7.98 10.22
CA ARG A 92 5.77 7.94 11.60
C ARG A 92 4.55 8.83 11.66
N TYR A 93 3.42 8.28 12.08
CA TYR A 93 2.18 9.03 12.26
C TYR A 93 1.99 9.43 13.72
N HIS A 94 1.13 10.41 13.97
CA HIS A 94 0.62 10.68 15.30
C HIS A 94 -0.16 9.45 15.82
N ASP A 95 -0.11 9.20 17.13
CA ASP A 95 -0.77 8.04 17.73
C ASP A 95 -2.29 8.09 17.52
N ASP A 96 -2.90 9.25 17.73
CA ASP A 96 -4.35 9.43 17.49
C ASP A 96 -4.75 9.27 16.02
N TRP A 97 -3.87 9.60 15.07
CA TRP A 97 -4.12 9.30 13.65
C TRP A 97 -4.17 7.79 13.43
N SER A 98 -3.21 7.06 14.01
CA SER A 98 -3.13 5.60 13.90
C SER A 98 -4.31 4.91 14.59
N ARG A 99 -4.72 5.43 15.76
CA ARG A 99 -5.90 4.97 16.52
C ARG A 99 -7.18 5.16 15.72
N HIS A 100 -7.41 6.38 15.22
CA HIS A 100 -8.58 6.68 14.41
C HIS A 100 -8.63 5.84 13.13
N ALA A 101 -7.50 5.66 12.43
CA ALA A 101 -7.43 4.79 11.26
C ALA A 101 -7.74 3.32 11.59
N SER A 102 -7.39 2.87 12.80
CA SER A 102 -7.72 1.52 13.29
C SER A 102 -9.21 1.39 13.63
N GLU A 103 -9.80 2.38 14.30
CA GLU A 103 -11.22 2.41 14.68
C GLU A 103 -12.13 2.50 13.43
N THR A 104 -11.75 3.34 12.48
CA THR A 104 -12.51 3.56 11.24
C THR A 104 -12.20 2.56 10.13
N LYS A 105 -11.37 1.54 10.40
CA LYS A 105 -10.89 0.55 9.41
C LYS A 105 -12.02 -0.11 8.62
N PHE A 106 -13.19 -0.29 9.24
CA PHE A 106 -14.34 -0.93 8.63
C PHE A 106 -15.46 0.04 8.22
N HIS A 107 -15.32 1.34 8.45
CA HIS A 107 -16.37 2.33 8.12
C HIS A 107 -16.70 2.35 6.63
N LYS A 108 -15.74 1.99 5.76
CA LYS A 108 -15.95 1.89 4.31
C LYS A 108 -16.63 0.58 3.89
N MET A 109 -16.73 -0.43 4.75
CA MET A 109 -17.29 -1.74 4.41
C MET A 109 -18.77 -1.69 4.03
N PRO A 110 -19.67 -0.95 4.72
CA PRO A 110 -21.05 -0.83 4.28
C PRO A 110 -21.20 -0.19 2.89
N ALA A 111 -20.42 0.86 2.60
CA ALA A 111 -20.43 1.50 1.28
C ALA A 111 -19.90 0.56 0.20
N PHE A 112 -18.82 -0.18 0.49
CA PHE A 112 -18.30 -1.21 -0.41
C PHE A 112 -19.34 -2.32 -0.67
N ALA A 113 -20.01 -2.82 0.38
CA ALA A 113 -21.04 -3.85 0.27
C ALA A 113 -22.21 -3.39 -0.61
N ARG A 114 -22.64 -2.13 -0.50
CA ARG A 114 -23.67 -1.54 -1.38
C ARG A 114 -23.21 -1.42 -2.84
N ALA A 115 -21.92 -1.26 -3.09
CA ALA A 115 -21.36 -1.18 -4.44
C ALA A 115 -21.13 -2.55 -5.10
N LEU A 116 -21.05 -3.64 -4.32
CA LEU A 116 -20.77 -4.99 -4.83
C LEU A 116 -21.72 -5.47 -5.94
N PRO A 117 -23.06 -5.29 -5.85
CA PRO A 117 -23.96 -5.73 -6.91
C PRO A 117 -23.64 -5.10 -8.27
N LYS A 118 -23.37 -3.78 -8.29
CA LYS A 118 -22.99 -3.06 -9.50
C LYS A 118 -21.64 -3.53 -10.06
N LEU A 119 -20.66 -3.75 -9.19
CA LEU A 119 -19.36 -4.28 -9.57
C LEU A 119 -19.48 -5.66 -10.19
N ARG A 120 -20.18 -6.59 -9.54
CA ARG A 120 -20.38 -7.96 -10.02
C ARG A 120 -21.13 -7.99 -11.36
N ALA A 121 -22.16 -7.18 -11.53
CA ALA A 121 -22.85 -7.06 -12.82
C ALA A 121 -21.91 -6.61 -13.96
N ARG A 122 -21.02 -5.65 -13.69
CA ARG A 122 -20.02 -5.20 -14.67
C ARG A 122 -18.99 -6.29 -14.97
N VAL A 123 -18.49 -6.99 -13.94
CA VAL A 123 -17.56 -8.11 -14.12
C VAL A 123 -18.18 -9.21 -14.97
N GLU A 124 -19.43 -9.59 -14.71
CA GLU A 124 -20.13 -10.63 -15.49
C GLU A 124 -20.31 -10.24 -16.97
N HIS A 125 -20.70 -8.99 -17.22
CA HIS A 125 -20.78 -8.42 -18.56
C HIS A 125 -19.42 -8.49 -19.29
N ASP A 126 -18.36 -7.98 -18.67
CA ASP A 126 -17.04 -7.87 -19.31
C ASP A 126 -16.40 -9.25 -19.52
N LEU A 127 -16.65 -10.20 -18.61
CA LEU A 127 -16.23 -11.59 -18.79
C LEU A 127 -16.93 -12.28 -19.98
N ALA A 128 -18.06 -11.74 -20.47
CA ALA A 128 -18.84 -12.31 -21.59
C ALA A 128 -18.35 -11.81 -22.95
N LEU A 129 -17.51 -10.77 -22.98
CA LEU A 129 -16.93 -10.23 -24.21
C LEU A 129 -16.13 -11.29 -24.99
N HIS A 130 -16.10 -11.15 -26.32
CA HIS A 130 -15.33 -12.04 -27.17
C HIS A 130 -13.84 -11.67 -27.19
N GLY A 131 -12.96 -12.68 -27.25
CA GLY A 131 -11.51 -12.49 -27.29
C GLY A 131 -10.88 -11.95 -25.99
N PRO A 132 -9.55 -11.82 -25.93
CA PRO A 132 -8.81 -11.32 -24.77
C PRO A 132 -8.73 -9.78 -24.73
N VAL A 133 -9.87 -9.10 -24.83
CA VAL A 133 -9.92 -7.64 -24.76
C VAL A 133 -9.61 -7.12 -23.34
N LYS A 134 -9.10 -5.89 -23.24
CA LYS A 134 -8.68 -5.26 -21.99
C LYS A 134 -9.70 -5.41 -20.85
N ASP A 135 -10.96 -5.09 -21.12
CA ASP A 135 -12.03 -5.13 -20.12
C ASP A 135 -12.26 -6.55 -19.58
N LYS A 136 -12.20 -7.55 -20.46
CA LYS A 136 -12.30 -8.97 -20.06
C LYS A 136 -11.12 -9.42 -19.20
N VAL A 137 -9.91 -8.98 -19.54
CA VAL A 137 -8.70 -9.28 -18.75
C VAL A 137 -8.81 -8.64 -17.36
N LEU A 138 -9.28 -7.40 -17.28
CA LEU A 138 -9.51 -6.71 -15.99
C LEU A 138 -10.59 -7.41 -15.17
N ALA A 139 -11.71 -7.79 -15.78
CA ALA A 139 -12.78 -8.53 -15.12
C ALA A 139 -12.31 -9.90 -14.62
N THR A 140 -11.45 -10.59 -15.39
CA THR A 140 -10.79 -11.84 -14.96
C THR A 140 -9.92 -11.62 -13.74
N ALA A 141 -9.12 -10.55 -13.71
CA ALA A 141 -8.30 -10.21 -12.55
C ALA A 141 -9.18 -9.90 -11.32
N VAL A 142 -10.25 -9.11 -11.46
CA VAL A 142 -11.18 -8.80 -10.36
C VAL A 142 -11.84 -10.07 -9.83
N GLN A 143 -12.34 -10.95 -10.71
CA GLN A 143 -12.94 -12.23 -10.31
C GLN A 143 -11.93 -13.12 -9.57
N LEU A 144 -10.69 -13.19 -10.04
CA LEU A 144 -9.63 -13.95 -9.36
C LEU A 144 -9.30 -13.34 -7.99
N LEU A 145 -9.28 -12.01 -7.83
CA LEU A 145 -9.10 -11.39 -6.50
C LEU A 145 -10.19 -11.83 -5.52
N GLU A 146 -11.45 -11.84 -5.97
CA GLU A 146 -12.59 -12.24 -5.14
C GLU A 146 -12.53 -13.73 -4.75
N LEU A 147 -12.20 -14.62 -5.69
CA LEU A 147 -12.20 -16.07 -5.45
C LEU A 147 -10.96 -16.58 -4.73
N THR A 148 -9.79 -15.95 -4.94
CA THR A 148 -8.51 -16.46 -4.43
C THR A 148 -7.96 -15.68 -3.24
N LEU A 149 -8.43 -14.44 -3.05
CA LEU A 149 -7.90 -13.48 -2.07
C LEU A 149 -6.39 -13.21 -2.23
N ILE A 150 -5.82 -13.56 -3.38
CA ILE A 150 -4.43 -13.23 -3.72
C ILE A 150 -4.30 -11.71 -3.75
N ARG A 151 -3.21 -11.19 -3.20
CA ARG A 151 -2.94 -9.74 -3.26
C ARG A 151 -2.76 -9.30 -4.70
N VAL A 152 -3.20 -8.08 -5.03
CA VAL A 152 -3.07 -7.48 -6.38
C VAL A 152 -1.66 -7.65 -6.94
N GLY A 153 -0.62 -7.33 -6.17
CA GLY A 153 0.77 -7.39 -6.64
C GLY A 153 1.27 -6.02 -7.11
N ASN A 154 2.60 -5.88 -7.17
CA ASN A 154 3.27 -4.63 -7.53
C ASN A 154 4.56 -4.96 -8.28
N ALA A 155 4.71 -4.43 -9.49
CA ALA A 155 5.81 -4.77 -10.39
C ALA A 155 7.20 -4.46 -9.80
N THR A 156 7.33 -3.35 -9.07
CA THR A 156 8.58 -2.96 -8.40
C THR A 156 8.98 -4.00 -7.35
N TYR A 157 8.03 -4.44 -6.51
CA TYR A 157 8.30 -5.46 -5.49
C TYR A 157 8.55 -6.85 -6.08
N ALA A 158 7.89 -7.20 -7.18
CA ALA A 158 8.13 -8.46 -7.89
C ALA A 158 9.56 -8.52 -8.45
N LYS A 159 10.06 -7.42 -9.04
CA LYS A 159 11.42 -7.33 -9.57
C LYS A 159 12.48 -7.35 -8.47
N GLN A 160 12.27 -6.60 -7.39
CA GLN A 160 13.27 -6.43 -6.33
C GLN A 160 13.34 -7.60 -5.35
N ASN A 161 12.18 -8.14 -4.94
CA ASN A 161 12.11 -9.12 -3.85
C ASN A 161 11.74 -10.53 -4.34
N ARG A 162 11.46 -10.72 -5.64
CA ARG A 162 10.86 -11.95 -6.18
C ARG A 162 9.59 -12.37 -5.41
N SER A 163 8.81 -11.37 -5.01
CA SER A 163 7.51 -11.53 -4.33
C SER A 163 6.39 -11.17 -5.29
N TYR A 164 5.48 -12.11 -5.53
CA TYR A 164 4.43 -11.99 -6.52
C TYR A 164 3.05 -11.77 -5.89
N GLY A 165 2.19 -11.09 -6.62
CA GLY A 165 0.74 -11.04 -6.47
C GLY A 165 0.08 -11.21 -7.84
N LEU A 166 -1.25 -11.23 -7.88
CA LEU A 166 -2.06 -11.64 -9.03
C LEU A 166 -1.61 -11.01 -10.36
N THR A 167 -1.42 -9.69 -10.39
CA THR A 167 -1.05 -8.91 -11.60
C THR A 167 0.43 -9.02 -11.98
N THR A 168 1.22 -9.75 -11.18
CA THR A 168 2.66 -9.96 -11.40
C THR A 168 3.02 -11.44 -11.52
N LEU A 169 2.02 -12.32 -11.58
CA LEU A 169 2.24 -13.75 -11.81
C LEU A 169 2.74 -14.00 -13.23
N ASN A 170 3.61 -15.00 -13.37
CA ASN A 170 4.14 -15.46 -14.65
C ASN A 170 3.53 -16.83 -14.98
N LYS A 171 3.65 -17.27 -16.25
CA LYS A 171 3.15 -18.58 -16.72
C LYS A 171 3.60 -19.76 -15.84
N ARG A 172 4.81 -19.70 -15.27
CA ARG A 172 5.36 -20.74 -14.37
C ARG A 172 4.67 -20.84 -13.00
N HIS A 173 3.94 -19.81 -12.59
CA HIS A 173 3.22 -19.80 -11.31
C HIS A 173 1.80 -20.35 -11.43
N LEU A 174 1.38 -20.73 -12.64
CA LEU A 174 0.04 -21.20 -12.90
C LEU A 174 0.10 -22.56 -13.60
N ASP A 175 -0.58 -23.52 -12.99
CA ASP A 175 -0.95 -24.77 -13.62
C ASP A 175 -2.45 -24.79 -13.95
N VAL A 176 -2.79 -25.33 -15.13
CA VAL A 176 -4.16 -25.37 -15.63
C VAL A 176 -4.49 -26.78 -16.11
N ASP A 177 -5.38 -27.46 -15.37
CA ASP A 177 -5.84 -28.81 -15.69
C ASP A 177 -7.38 -28.82 -15.86
N GLY A 178 -7.85 -28.94 -17.10
CA GLY A 178 -9.27 -28.88 -17.42
C GLY A 178 -9.94 -27.58 -16.96
N ALA A 179 -10.72 -27.65 -15.87
CA ALA A 179 -11.37 -26.50 -15.24
C ALA A 179 -10.65 -26.00 -13.98
N SER A 180 -9.62 -26.72 -13.54
CA SER A 180 -8.86 -26.45 -12.33
C SER A 180 -7.70 -25.50 -12.64
N LEU A 181 -7.53 -24.49 -11.80
CA LEU A 181 -6.41 -23.56 -11.81
C LEU A 181 -5.68 -23.71 -10.49
N THR A 182 -4.36 -23.90 -10.53
CA THR A 182 -3.50 -23.92 -9.35
C THR A 182 -2.43 -22.86 -9.46
N PHE A 183 -2.46 -21.90 -8.55
CA PHE A 183 -1.48 -20.84 -8.42
C PHE A 183 -0.45 -21.23 -7.35
N ALA A 184 0.82 -21.28 -7.72
CA ALA A 184 1.94 -21.56 -6.82
C ALA A 184 3.01 -20.48 -6.96
N PHE A 185 3.24 -19.69 -5.90
CA PHE A 185 4.17 -18.56 -5.94
C PHE A 185 4.62 -18.10 -4.56
N ARG A 186 5.79 -17.44 -4.53
CA ARG A 186 6.30 -16.73 -3.36
C ARG A 186 5.68 -15.33 -3.26
N GLY A 187 4.95 -15.05 -2.18
CA GLY A 187 4.22 -13.81 -1.94
C GLY A 187 4.93 -12.80 -1.05
N LYS A 188 4.13 -11.92 -0.43
CA LYS A 188 4.59 -10.87 0.50
C LYS A 188 5.36 -11.50 1.67
N SER A 189 6.47 -10.86 2.05
CA SER A 189 7.38 -11.35 3.11
C SER A 189 8.01 -12.72 2.82
N GLY A 190 7.97 -13.17 1.57
CA GLY A 190 8.57 -14.43 1.15
C GLY A 190 7.76 -15.67 1.49
N VAL A 191 6.49 -15.52 1.89
CA VAL A 191 5.58 -16.63 2.20
C VAL A 191 5.20 -17.38 0.93
N GLU A 192 5.32 -18.70 0.92
CA GLU A 192 4.87 -19.55 -0.19
C GLU A 192 3.34 -19.69 -0.18
N HIS A 193 2.72 -19.49 -1.33
CA HIS A 193 1.27 -19.62 -1.52
C HIS A 193 0.98 -20.72 -2.53
N LYS A 194 0.01 -21.57 -2.20
CA LYS A 194 -0.64 -22.51 -3.12
C LYS A 194 -2.15 -22.32 -3.01
N VAL A 195 -2.79 -21.85 -4.09
CA VAL A 195 -4.23 -21.59 -4.13
C VAL A 195 -4.81 -22.26 -5.35
N SER A 196 -5.87 -23.05 -5.16
CA SER A 196 -6.56 -23.75 -6.25
C SER A 196 -8.02 -23.34 -6.32
N LEU A 197 -8.55 -23.20 -7.53
CA LEU A 197 -9.98 -23.01 -7.77
C LEU A 197 -10.42 -23.77 -9.01
N LYS A 198 -11.72 -24.04 -9.12
CA LYS A 198 -12.32 -24.74 -10.26
C LYS A 198 -13.34 -23.82 -10.94
N ASP A 199 -12.99 -23.31 -12.11
CA ASP A 199 -13.86 -22.45 -12.91
C ASP A 199 -13.53 -22.63 -14.39
N LYS A 200 -14.52 -23.13 -15.16
CA LYS A 200 -14.36 -23.41 -16.59
C LYS A 200 -14.08 -22.14 -17.42
N ARG A 201 -14.71 -21.02 -17.07
CA ARG A 201 -14.61 -19.75 -17.81
C ARG A 201 -13.26 -19.11 -17.57
N LEU A 202 -12.83 -19.03 -16.31
CA LEU A 202 -11.50 -18.52 -15.95
C LEU A 202 -10.41 -19.42 -16.51
N ALA A 203 -10.54 -20.74 -16.42
CA ALA A 203 -9.55 -21.66 -16.99
C ALA A 203 -9.40 -21.50 -18.51
N ARG A 204 -10.51 -21.32 -19.23
CA ARG A 204 -10.48 -21.03 -20.67
C ARG A 204 -9.80 -19.69 -20.95
N MET A 205 -10.11 -18.65 -20.18
CA MET A 205 -9.50 -17.33 -20.34
C MET A 205 -8.00 -17.36 -20.08
N MET A 206 -7.55 -17.99 -18.99
CA MET A 206 -6.13 -18.14 -18.66
C MET A 206 -5.36 -18.91 -19.75
N ARG A 207 -5.98 -19.90 -20.39
CA ARG A 207 -5.40 -20.59 -21.56
C ARG A 207 -5.27 -19.68 -22.78
N SER A 208 -6.25 -18.82 -23.05
CA SER A 208 -6.19 -17.90 -24.20
C SER A 208 -5.20 -16.75 -24.05
N MET A 209 -4.75 -16.46 -22.83
CA MET A 209 -3.71 -15.46 -22.54
C MET A 209 -2.30 -16.08 -22.47
N ARG A 210 -2.21 -17.40 -22.64
CA ARG A 210 -0.98 -18.17 -22.52
C ARG A 210 -0.15 -18.13 -23.79
#